data_AF-A0A2S8B339-F1
#
_entry.id   AF-A0A2S8B339-F1
#
_cell.length_a   1.000
_cell.length_b   1.000
_cell.length_c   1.000
_cell.angle_alpha   90.00
_cell.angle_beta   90.00
_cell.angle_gamma   90.00
#
_symmetry.space_group_name_H-M   'P 1'
#
loop_
_entity.id
_entity.type
_entity.pdbx_description
1 polymer ?
#
loop_
_entity_poly.entity_id
_entity_poly.type
_entity_poly.pdbx_seq_one_letter_code
_entity_poly.pdbx_strand_id
1 'polypeptide(L)'
;MKSYDAGYDVVARSGAKLEVKFSKLNQPNRGRDSFRWNWTNILGNVAALRKDYGYLILVGQKDHRFESDYPLVDGEFVVFAIHRDEIEGDPLALRLSPASRGTIALSTHPNIAHTRNFAERFAVSASQLASL
;
A
#
# COMPACT_ATOMS: atom_id res chain seq x y z
N MET A 1 -4.50 11.37 26.30
CA MET A 1 -5.55 11.66 25.30
C MET A 1 -5.11 11.07 23.96
N LYS A 2 -5.64 9.91 23.56
CA LYS A 2 -5.36 9.34 22.23
C LYS A 2 -6.18 10.14 21.22
N SER A 3 -5.52 11.01 20.45
CA SER A 3 -6.14 11.65 19.30
C SER A 3 -6.44 10.56 18.28
N TYR A 4 -7.73 10.32 18.00
CA TYR A 4 -8.17 9.44 16.92
C TYR A 4 -7.94 10.07 15.52
N ASP A 5 -7.33 11.26 15.48
CA ASP A 5 -7.09 12.11 14.32
C ASP A 5 -5.57 12.36 14.12
N ALA A 6 -4.72 11.40 14.49
CA ALA A 6 -3.28 11.52 14.29
C ALA A 6 -2.96 11.63 12.78
N GLY A 7 -2.09 12.59 12.44
CA GLY A 7 -1.70 12.87 11.05
C GLY A 7 -0.87 11.76 10.39
N TYR A 8 -0.30 10.86 11.19
CA TYR A 8 0.52 9.73 10.80
C TYR A 8 0.43 8.64 11.90
N ASP A 9 0.88 7.43 11.59
CA ASP A 9 0.86 6.29 12.51
C ASP A 9 2.22 6.06 13.18
N VAL A 10 3.33 6.23 12.45
CA VAL A 10 4.70 5.93 12.92
C VAL A 10 5.68 7.03 12.50
N VAL A 11 6.72 7.28 13.30
CA VAL A 11 7.90 8.05 12.88
C VAL A 11 9.08 7.09 12.70
N ALA A 12 9.67 7.07 11.51
CA ALA A 12 10.84 6.28 11.20
C ALA A 12 12.10 6.85 11.89
N ARG A 13 13.21 6.09 11.85
CA ARG A 13 14.45 6.52 12.51
C ARG A 13 15.02 7.81 11.91
N SER A 14 14.80 8.05 10.62
CA SER A 14 15.17 9.29 9.93
C SER A 14 14.36 10.51 10.39
N GLY A 15 13.22 10.32 11.06
CA GLY A 15 12.20 11.35 11.27
C GLY A 15 11.05 11.35 10.26
N ALA A 16 11.06 10.45 9.27
CA ALA A 16 9.97 10.36 8.29
C ALA A 16 8.66 9.92 8.96
N LYS A 17 7.57 10.65 8.68
CA LYS A 17 6.23 10.33 9.17
C LYS A 17 5.56 9.33 8.22
N LEU A 18 5.06 8.22 8.76
CA LEU A 18 4.51 7.10 8.01
C LEU A 18 3.03 6.93 8.34
N GLU A 19 2.18 6.78 7.31
CA GLU A 19 0.84 6.22 7.44
C GLU A 19 0.88 4.75 6.99
N VAL A 20 0.32 3.83 7.78
CA VAL A 20 0.38 2.40 7.50
C VAL A 20 -1.02 1.86 7.23
N LYS A 21 -1.17 1.12 6.13
CA LYS A 21 -2.42 0.42 5.79
C LYS A 21 -2.15 -1.06 5.57
N PHE A 22 -2.96 -1.89 6.21
CA PHE A 22 -2.89 -3.34 6.09
C PHE A 22 -4.08 -3.89 5.30
N SER A 23 -3.83 -4.88 4.45
CA SER A 23 -4.88 -5.62 3.75
C SER A 23 -4.65 -7.13 3.87
N LYS A 24 -5.65 -7.82 4.42
CA LYS A 24 -5.71 -9.29 4.41
C LYS A 24 -6.09 -9.79 3.01
N LEU A 25 -5.81 -11.06 2.78
CA LEU A 25 -6.28 -11.78 1.60
C LEU A 25 -7.79 -12.03 1.70
N ASN A 26 -8.60 -11.05 1.27
CA ASN A 26 -10.02 -11.00 1.65
C ASN A 26 -11.02 -10.90 0.48
N GLN A 27 -10.58 -10.65 -0.76
CA GLN A 27 -11.50 -10.50 -1.89
C GLN A 27 -11.15 -11.39 -3.08
N PRO A 28 -12.04 -12.33 -3.45
CA PRO A 28 -11.95 -13.04 -4.71
C PRO A 28 -11.95 -12.06 -5.88
N ASN A 29 -11.00 -12.20 -6.78
CA ASN A 29 -10.96 -11.45 -8.02
C ASN A 29 -11.98 -12.08 -8.99
N ARG A 30 -13.20 -11.53 -9.08
CA ARG A 30 -14.27 -12.12 -9.92
C ARG A 30 -13.76 -12.45 -11.34
N GLY A 31 -13.87 -13.72 -11.73
CA GLY A 31 -13.42 -14.23 -13.03
C GLY A 31 -11.92 -14.56 -13.13
N ARG A 32 -11.17 -14.50 -12.03
CA ARG A 32 -9.76 -14.91 -11.97
C ARG A 32 -9.50 -15.79 -10.75
N ASP A 33 -8.58 -16.74 -10.88
CA ASP A 33 -8.10 -17.55 -9.76
C ASP A 33 -7.04 -16.80 -8.92
N SER A 34 -7.39 -15.60 -8.44
CA SER A 34 -6.53 -14.79 -7.58
C SER A 34 -7.37 -14.00 -6.60
N PHE A 35 -6.77 -13.57 -5.49
CA PHE A 35 -7.40 -12.60 -4.59
C PHE A 35 -6.96 -11.18 -4.95
N ARG A 36 -7.47 -10.21 -4.21
CA ARG A 36 -7.02 -8.82 -4.24
C ARG A 36 -6.70 -8.32 -2.85
N TRP A 37 -5.65 -7.53 -2.75
CA TRP A 37 -5.52 -6.55 -1.67
C TRP A 37 -6.36 -5.35 -2.02
N ASN A 38 -7.05 -4.83 -1.01
CA ASN A 38 -7.73 -3.55 -1.08
C ASN A 38 -7.35 -2.73 0.14
N TRP A 39 -6.73 -1.58 -0.09
CA TRP A 39 -6.47 -0.59 0.95
C TRP A 39 -7.35 0.63 0.65
N THR A 40 -8.23 0.97 1.59
CA THR A 40 -9.21 2.04 1.44
C THR A 40 -8.86 3.24 2.31
N ASN A 41 -9.43 4.41 2.00
CA ASN A 41 -9.22 5.65 2.75
C ASN A 41 -7.74 6.01 2.85
N ILE A 42 -7.00 5.77 1.75
CA ILE A 42 -5.57 6.08 1.64
C ILE A 42 -5.33 7.57 1.91
N LEU A 43 -6.30 8.41 1.55
CA LEU A 43 -6.27 9.87 1.74
C LEU A 43 -7.11 10.36 2.94
N GLY A 44 -7.61 9.45 3.79
CA GLY A 44 -8.56 9.77 4.87
C GLY A 44 -10.03 9.85 4.43
N ASN A 45 -10.94 10.06 5.39
CA ASN A 45 -12.38 9.89 5.18
C ASN A 45 -13.14 11.16 4.74
N VAL A 46 -12.64 12.37 4.98
CA VAL A 46 -13.33 13.62 4.59
C VAL A 46 -12.28 14.73 4.43
N ALA A 47 -12.02 15.14 3.19
CA ALA A 47 -11.16 16.26 2.82
C ALA A 47 -9.68 16.14 3.25
N ALA A 48 -8.80 16.63 2.38
CA ALA A 48 -7.34 16.60 2.49
C ALA A 48 -6.73 17.39 3.67
N LEU A 49 -7.43 17.57 4.80
CA LEU A 49 -7.09 18.58 5.79
C LEU A 49 -6.25 18.12 7.01
N ARG A 50 -5.90 16.83 7.20
CA ARG A 50 -5.24 16.43 8.48
C ARG A 50 -4.19 15.33 8.45
N LYS A 51 -3.98 14.61 7.35
CA LYS A 51 -2.91 13.61 7.30
C LYS A 51 -1.59 14.28 6.89
N ASP A 52 -0.58 14.12 7.71
CA ASP A 52 0.76 14.72 7.64
C ASP A 52 1.78 13.58 7.74
N TYR A 53 1.82 12.77 6.70
CA TYR A 53 2.84 11.74 6.49
C TYR A 53 3.66 12.07 5.25
N GLY A 54 4.93 11.68 5.24
CA GLY A 54 5.80 11.73 4.05
C GLY A 54 5.70 10.45 3.23
N TYR A 55 5.36 9.32 3.87
CA TYR A 55 5.21 8.04 3.19
C TYR A 55 3.91 7.33 3.57
N LEU A 56 3.30 6.70 2.57
CA LEU A 56 2.27 5.68 2.74
C LEU A 56 2.93 4.30 2.65
N ILE A 57 2.74 3.49 3.69
CA ILE A 57 3.21 2.12 3.77
C ILE A 57 2.01 1.19 3.60
N LEU A 58 2.02 0.40 2.52
CA LEU A 58 0.99 -0.60 2.25
C LEU A 58 1.55 -1.98 2.57
N VAL A 59 0.87 -2.70 3.45
CA VAL A 59 1.21 -4.07 3.83
C VAL A 59 0.12 -5.00 3.30
N GLY A 60 0.53 -5.97 2.48
CA GLY A 60 -0.36 -6.98 1.91
C GLY A 60 0.07 -8.38 2.33
N GLN A 61 -0.86 -9.18 2.82
CA GLN A 61 -0.60 -10.60 3.08
C GLN A 61 -0.37 -11.35 1.77
N LYS A 62 0.76 -12.05 1.63
CA LYS A 62 1.06 -12.86 0.44
C LYS A 62 0.01 -13.94 0.21
N ASP A 63 -0.20 -14.25 -1.05
CA ASP A 63 -0.96 -15.43 -1.49
C ASP A 63 0.04 -16.54 -1.76
N HIS A 64 0.12 -17.51 -0.86
CA HIS A 64 1.12 -18.60 -0.92
C HIS A 64 1.02 -19.45 -2.20
N ARG A 65 -0.06 -19.35 -2.97
CA ARG A 65 -0.17 -19.97 -4.30
C ARG A 65 0.81 -19.37 -5.32
N PHE A 66 1.33 -18.17 -5.07
CA PHE A 66 2.26 -17.43 -5.93
C PHE A 66 3.56 -17.07 -5.21
N GLU A 67 3.97 -17.83 -4.19
CA GLU A 67 5.10 -17.50 -3.31
C GLU A 67 6.40 -17.20 -4.10
N SER A 68 6.69 -18.01 -5.13
CA SER A 68 7.88 -17.87 -6.00
C SER A 68 7.91 -16.60 -6.83
N ASP A 69 6.76 -15.94 -7.01
CA ASP A 69 6.61 -14.81 -7.91
C ASP A 69 6.74 -13.47 -7.18
N TYR A 70 6.79 -13.47 -5.84
CA TYR A 70 6.97 -12.23 -5.10
C TYR A 70 8.43 -11.75 -5.17
N PRO A 71 8.66 -10.46 -5.46
CA PRO A 71 10.01 -9.91 -5.66
C PRO A 71 10.85 -9.92 -4.38
N LEU A 72 10.23 -10.09 -3.22
CA LEU A 72 10.87 -10.16 -1.90
C LEU A 72 10.38 -11.43 -1.19
N VAL A 73 11.28 -12.39 -1.07
CA VAL A 73 10.94 -13.77 -0.68
C VAL A 73 10.67 -13.89 0.82
N ASP A 74 11.28 -13.03 1.65
CA ASP A 74 11.25 -13.24 3.09
C ASP A 74 9.96 -12.70 3.75
N GLY A 75 9.22 -13.59 4.41
CA GLY A 75 8.08 -13.27 5.29
C GLY A 75 6.70 -13.43 4.64
N GLU A 76 5.65 -13.32 5.47
CA GLU A 76 4.24 -13.50 5.08
C GLU A 76 3.63 -12.28 4.37
N PHE A 77 4.37 -11.18 4.29
CA PHE A 77 3.87 -9.90 3.80
C PHE A 77 4.73 -9.35 2.68
N VAL A 78 4.08 -8.69 1.73
CA VAL A 78 4.72 -7.74 0.83
C VAL A 78 4.50 -6.33 1.40
N VAL A 79 5.52 -5.49 1.30
CA VAL A 79 5.48 -4.11 1.76
C VAL A 79 5.77 -3.19 0.57
N PHE A 80 4.94 -2.17 0.43
CA PHE A 80 5.14 -1.09 -0.53
C PHE A 80 5.32 0.23 0.22
N ALA A 81 6.31 1.03 -0.17
CA ALA A 81 6.53 2.36 0.36
C ALA A 81 6.36 3.40 -0.75
N ILE A 82 5.45 4.35 -0.54
CA ILE A 82 5.08 5.34 -1.55
C ILE A 82 5.29 6.72 -0.94
N HIS A 83 6.16 7.53 -1.55
CA HIS A 83 6.32 8.92 -1.13
C HIS A 83 5.03 9.70 -1.43
N ARG A 84 4.67 10.64 -0.57
CA ARG A 84 3.43 11.41 -0.69
C ARG A 84 3.30 12.14 -2.03
N ASP A 85 4.40 12.70 -2.55
CA ASP A 85 4.40 13.40 -3.84
C ASP A 85 3.98 12.49 -5.00
N GLU A 86 4.23 11.18 -4.91
CA GLU A 86 3.81 10.20 -5.92
C GLU A 86 2.30 9.95 -5.88
N ILE A 87 1.67 10.19 -4.73
CA ILE A 87 0.22 10.07 -4.54
C ILE A 87 -0.48 11.35 -5.03
N GLU A 88 0.12 12.51 -4.76
CA GLU A 88 -0.43 13.82 -5.14
C GLU A 88 -0.20 14.14 -6.62
N GLY A 89 0.94 13.74 -7.19
CA GLY A 89 1.34 14.03 -8.56
C GLY A 89 0.65 13.17 -9.62
N ASP A 90 0.20 11.96 -9.30
CA ASP A 90 -0.49 11.07 -10.25
C ASP A 90 -1.57 10.17 -9.59
N PRO A 91 -2.76 10.73 -9.29
CA PRO A 91 -3.89 9.96 -8.78
C PRO A 91 -4.40 8.89 -9.78
N LEU A 92 -4.13 9.07 -11.08
CA LEU A 92 -4.58 8.19 -12.16
C LEU A 92 -3.72 6.92 -12.27
N ALA A 93 -2.40 7.00 -12.05
CA ALA A 93 -1.51 5.83 -12.03
C ALA A 93 -1.80 4.86 -10.88
N LEU A 94 -2.19 5.40 -9.72
CA LEU A 94 -2.63 4.59 -8.58
C LEU A 94 -4.09 4.10 -8.71
N ARG A 95 -4.80 4.48 -9.79
CA ARG A 95 -6.23 4.20 -10.02
C ARG A 95 -7.11 4.56 -8.81
N LEU A 96 -6.78 5.67 -8.13
CA LEU A 96 -7.59 6.18 -7.04
C LEU A 96 -8.87 6.76 -7.65
N SER A 97 -9.94 5.97 -7.77
CA SER A 97 -11.17 6.54 -8.32
C SER A 97 -11.71 7.60 -7.34
N PRO A 98 -12.17 8.77 -7.85
CA PRO A 98 -12.80 9.78 -7.01
C PRO A 98 -14.03 9.24 -6.25
N ALA A 99 -14.71 8.25 -6.84
CA ALA A 99 -15.85 7.55 -6.24
C ALA A 99 -15.44 6.56 -5.13
N SER A 100 -14.17 6.13 -5.06
CA SER A 100 -13.67 5.11 -4.13
C SER A 100 -12.80 5.66 -3.00
N ARG A 101 -12.90 6.97 -2.69
CA ARG A 101 -12.29 7.61 -1.51
C ARG A 101 -10.80 7.32 -1.32
N GLY A 102 -10.05 7.23 -2.43
CA GLY A 102 -8.65 6.82 -2.38
C GLY A 102 -8.51 5.36 -1.97
N THR A 103 -8.84 4.44 -2.89
CA THR A 103 -8.64 3.00 -2.72
C THR A 103 -7.57 2.52 -3.69
N ILE A 104 -6.58 1.77 -3.19
CA ILE A 104 -5.62 1.02 -4.00
C ILE A 104 -6.04 -0.44 -3.96
N ALA A 105 -6.21 -1.03 -5.16
CA ALA A 105 -6.62 -2.42 -5.31
C ALA A 105 -5.67 -3.15 -6.27
N LEU A 106 -4.96 -4.16 -5.76
CA LEU A 106 -3.98 -4.94 -6.53
C LEU A 106 -4.34 -6.42 -6.45
N SER A 107 -4.08 -7.17 -7.53
CA SER A 107 -4.19 -8.63 -7.46
C SER A 107 -3.09 -9.16 -6.56
N THR A 108 -3.39 -10.20 -5.77
CA THR A 108 -2.37 -10.90 -5.00
C THR A 108 -1.38 -11.65 -5.88
N HIS A 109 -1.72 -11.97 -7.14
CA HIS A 109 -0.79 -12.56 -8.08
C HIS A 109 0.15 -11.49 -8.66
N PRO A 110 1.45 -11.51 -8.32
CA PRO A 110 2.38 -10.42 -8.65
C PRO A 110 2.69 -10.33 -10.15
N ASN A 111 2.46 -11.39 -10.93
CA ASN A 111 2.68 -11.40 -12.38
C ASN A 111 1.56 -10.76 -13.20
N ILE A 112 0.44 -10.35 -12.59
CA ILE A 112 -0.56 -9.53 -13.27
C ILE A 112 0.06 -8.17 -13.58
N ALA A 113 0.06 -7.74 -14.85
CA ALA A 113 0.77 -6.54 -15.31
C ALA A 113 0.60 -5.30 -14.42
N HIS A 114 -0.62 -5.02 -13.92
CA HIS A 114 -0.84 -3.88 -13.04
C HIS A 114 -0.18 -4.06 -11.66
N THR A 115 -0.27 -5.24 -11.05
CA THR A 115 0.43 -5.55 -9.79
C THR A 115 1.94 -5.55 -10.00
N ARG A 116 2.43 -6.12 -11.11
CA ARG A 116 3.86 -6.17 -11.44
C ARG A 116 4.45 -4.77 -11.54
N ASN A 117 3.88 -3.91 -12.38
CA ASN A 117 4.36 -2.54 -12.57
C ASN A 117 4.33 -1.74 -11.25
N PHE A 118 3.33 -1.99 -10.41
CA PHE A 118 3.24 -1.37 -9.09
C PHE A 118 4.35 -1.87 -8.15
N ALA A 119 4.57 -3.18 -8.12
CA ALA A 119 5.59 -3.79 -7.27
C ALA A 119 7.02 -3.39 -7.68
N GLU A 120 7.31 -3.35 -8.98
CA GLU A 120 8.60 -2.87 -9.51
C GLU A 120 8.93 -1.45 -9.09
N ARG A 121 7.91 -0.60 -8.91
CA ARG A 121 8.08 0.80 -8.53
C ARG A 121 8.15 1.03 -7.03
N PHE A 122 7.39 0.27 -6.23
CA PHE A 122 7.14 0.62 -4.83
C PHE A 122 7.46 -0.47 -3.81
N ALA A 123 7.72 -1.72 -4.22
CA ALA A 123 8.03 -2.78 -3.26
C ALA A 123 9.37 -2.51 -2.59
N VAL A 124 9.41 -2.67 -1.26
CA VAL A 124 10.61 -2.44 -0.45
C VAL A 124 10.89 -3.61 0.48
N SER A 125 12.18 -3.94 0.63
CA SER A 125 12.64 -4.89 1.63
C SER A 125 12.54 -4.31 3.04
N ALA A 126 12.66 -5.16 4.05
CA ALA A 126 12.73 -4.71 5.45
C ALA A 126 13.91 -3.75 5.69
N SER A 127 15.05 -3.96 5.04
CA SER A 127 16.23 -3.08 5.18
C SER A 127 16.00 -1.71 4.53
N GLN A 128 15.37 -1.68 3.35
CA GLN A 128 14.99 -0.43 2.69
C GLN A 128 13.97 0.35 3.53
N LEU A 129 12.96 -0.34 4.09
CA LEU A 129 11.98 0.29 4.98
C LEU A 129 12.62 0.84 6.27
N ALA A 130 13.58 0.13 6.85
CA ALA A 130 14.29 0.57 8.05
C ALA A 130 15.23 1.76 7.80
N SER A 131 15.58 2.02 6.54
CA SER A 131 16.39 3.16 6.12
C SER A 131 15.57 4.43 5.82
N LEU A 132 14.23 4.30 5.79
CA LEU A 132 13.33 5.45 5.64
C LEU A 132 13.44 6.42 6.79
#